data_AF-A0A9W8LX06-F1
#
_entry.id   AF-A0A9W8LX06-F1
#
_cell.length_a   1.000
_cell.length_b   1.000
_cell.length_c   1.000
_cell.angle_alpha   90.00
_cell.angle_beta   90.00
_cell.angle_gamma   90.00
#
_symmetry.space_group_name_H-M   'P 1'
#
loop_
_entity.id
_entity.type
_entity.pdbx_description
1 polymer ?
#
loop_
_entity_poly.entity_id
_entity_poly.type
_entity_poly.pdbx_seq_one_letter_code
_entity_poly.pdbx_strand_id
1 'polypeptide(L)'
;MSIKSTILGFPRMGSDRQLKKLVENFWASKITEQDLVEGSKKLRADHWALQKQYGLTEVPAGDFSYYDQVLDAAFAVGIIPERYQQLDTAGTQA
;
A
#
# COMPACT_ATOMS: atom_id res chain seq x y z
N MET A 1 23.60 -22.97 11.67
CA MET A 1 22.38 -22.16 11.46
C MET A 1 22.82 -20.74 11.17
N SER A 2 22.30 -20.10 10.11
CA SER A 2 22.51 -18.67 9.88
C SER A 2 21.45 -17.89 10.66
N ILE A 3 21.83 -16.83 11.37
CA ILE A 3 20.89 -15.94 12.06
C ILE A 3 20.19 -15.09 11.00
N LYS A 4 18.85 -15.01 11.07
CA LYS A 4 18.05 -14.17 10.17
C LYS A 4 17.77 -12.81 10.81
N SER A 5 17.82 -11.76 9.99
CA SER A 5 17.41 -10.39 10.29
C SER A 5 16.13 -10.05 9.51
N THR A 6 15.18 -9.41 10.20
CA THR A 6 13.90 -8.94 9.64
C THR A 6 13.38 -7.74 10.43
N ILE A 7 12.35 -7.07 9.92
CA ILE A 7 11.60 -6.01 10.59
C ILE A 7 10.10 -6.31 10.54
N LEU A 8 9.30 -5.63 11.37
CA LEU A 8 7.85 -5.85 11.45
C LEU A 8 7.06 -5.09 10.37
N GLY A 9 7.65 -4.03 9.80
CA GLY A 9 7.03 -3.21 8.76
C GLY A 9 7.88 -1.99 8.44
N PHE A 10 7.57 -1.32 7.33
CA PHE A 10 8.32 -0.19 6.81
C PHE A 10 7.41 1.02 6.57
N PRO A 11 7.86 2.26 6.85
CA PRO A 11 7.06 3.45 6.58
C PRO A 11 6.67 3.56 5.10
N ARG A 12 5.36 3.52 4.83
CA ARG A 12 4.81 3.48 3.47
C ARG A 12 4.81 4.81 2.70
N MET A 13 5.04 5.93 3.38
CA MET A 13 4.87 7.27 2.79
C MET A 13 5.89 7.61 1.71
N GLY A 14 7.07 7.02 1.76
CA GLY A 14 8.25 7.43 1.01
C GLY A 14 8.91 8.70 1.55
N SER A 15 10.17 8.93 1.19
CA SER A 15 11.02 10.05 1.64
C SER A 15 10.39 11.43 1.47
N ASP A 16 9.62 11.60 0.39
CA ASP A 16 9.08 12.88 -0.07
C ASP A 16 7.55 12.87 -0.09
N ARG A 17 6.95 12.00 0.75
CA ARG A 17 5.50 11.78 0.85
C ARG A 17 4.89 11.38 -0.50
N GLN A 18 5.59 10.56 -1.27
CA GLN A 18 5.17 10.07 -2.59
C GLN A 18 3.77 9.46 -2.52
N LEU A 19 3.50 8.61 -1.52
CA LEU A 19 2.19 7.96 -1.38
C LEU A 19 1.06 8.97 -1.17
N LYS A 20 1.27 9.98 -0.31
CA LYS A 20 0.29 11.06 -0.11
C LYS A 20 -0.03 11.77 -1.42
N LYS A 21 0.99 12.14 -2.19
CA LYS A 21 0.80 12.86 -3.47
C LYS A 21 0.01 11.99 -4.46
N LEU A 22 0.32 10.70 -4.56
CA LEU A 22 -0.40 9.77 -5.42
C LEU A 22 -1.87 9.67 -5.01
N VAL A 23 -2.15 9.41 -3.74
CA VAL A 23 -3.52 9.24 -3.22
C VAL A 23 -4.33 10.53 -3.35
N GLU A 24 -3.77 11.68 -2.98
CA GLU A 24 -4.47 12.98 -3.10
C GLU A 24 -4.73 13.38 -4.54
N ASN A 25 -3.79 13.10 -5.45
CA ASN A 25 -4.01 13.36 -6.88
C ASN A 25 -5.07 12.43 -7.46
N PHE A 26 -5.13 11.17 -7.01
CA PHE A 26 -6.18 10.23 -7.43
C PHE A 26 -7.56 10.68 -6.95
N TRP A 27 -7.72 11.06 -5.68
CA TRP A 27 -8.98 11.58 -5.16
C TRP A 27 -9.40 12.90 -5.82
N ALA A 28 -8.44 13.71 -6.26
CA ALA A 28 -8.70 14.93 -7.02
C ALA A 28 -8.89 14.68 -8.53
N SER A 29 -8.99 13.42 -8.97
CA SER A 29 -9.13 13.00 -10.37
C SER A 29 -8.04 13.55 -11.31
N LYS A 30 -6.83 13.80 -10.79
CA LYS A 30 -5.68 14.33 -11.55
C LYS A 30 -4.83 13.23 -12.17
N ILE A 31 -4.93 12.01 -11.65
CA ILE A 31 -4.26 10.81 -12.16
C ILE A 31 -5.28 9.67 -12.23
N THR A 32 -5.01 8.68 -13.06
CA THR A 32 -5.85 7.48 -13.17
C THR A 32 -5.62 6.51 -12.02
N GLU A 33 -6.49 5.52 -11.87
CA GLU A 33 -6.25 4.40 -10.94
C GLU A 33 -4.97 3.63 -11.33
N GLN A 34 -4.72 3.45 -12.63
CA GLN A 34 -3.51 2.80 -13.12
C GLN A 34 -2.25 3.55 -12.67
N ASP A 35 -2.24 4.88 -12.77
CA ASP A 35 -1.12 5.71 -12.30
C ASP A 35 -0.89 5.56 -10.78
N LEU A 36 -1.97 5.50 -9.99
CA LEU A 36 -1.90 5.27 -8.54
C LEU A 36 -1.30 3.89 -8.23
N VAL A 37 -1.75 2.84 -8.93
CA VAL A 37 -1.30 1.46 -8.74
C VAL A 37 0.16 1.31 -9.15
N GLU A 38 0.55 1.82 -10.32
CA GLU A 38 1.92 1.75 -10.82
C GLU A 38 2.90 2.56 -9.95
N GLY A 39 2.54 3.81 -9.60
CA GLY A 39 3.35 4.65 -8.73
C GLY A 39 3.55 4.02 -7.34
N SER A 40 2.51 3.43 -6.78
CA SER A 40 2.57 2.75 -5.48
C SER A 40 3.33 1.43 -5.54
N LYS A 41 3.23 0.69 -6.65
CA LYS A 41 4.02 -0.52 -6.90
C LYS A 41 5.51 -0.19 -6.98
N LYS A 42 5.88 0.89 -7.67
CA LYS A 42 7.26 1.38 -7.71
C LYS A 42 7.75 1.74 -6.31
N LEU A 43 6.94 2.46 -5.52
CA LEU A 43 7.30 2.85 -4.16
C LEU A 43 7.58 1.63 -3.26
N ARG A 44 6.74 0.59 -3.32
CA ARG A 44 6.98 -0.68 -2.60
C ARG A 44 8.28 -1.36 -3.05
N ALA A 45 8.52 -1.41 -4.36
CA ALA A 45 9.75 -2.00 -4.90
C ALA A 45 11.01 -1.26 -4.41
N ASP A 46 10.98 0.07 -4.39
CA ASP A 46 12.07 0.90 -3.91
C ASP A 46 12.32 0.66 -2.39
N HIS A 47 11.25 0.54 -1.58
CA HIS A 47 11.38 0.21 -0.15
C HIS A 47 11.96 -1.20 0.10
N TRP A 48 11.54 -2.21 -0.66
CA TRP A 48 12.09 -3.55 -0.54
C TRP A 48 13.55 -3.62 -0.97
N ALA A 49 13.92 -2.91 -2.03
CA ALA A 49 15.30 -2.80 -2.48
C ALA A 49 16.19 -2.17 -1.40
N LEU A 50 15.72 -1.08 -0.79
CA LEU A 50 16.41 -0.40 0.31
C LEU A 50 16.64 -1.35 1.51
N GLN A 51 15.60 -2.07 1.93
CA GLN A 51 15.66 -3.03 3.03
C GLN A 51 16.68 -4.15 2.77
N LYS A 52 16.69 -4.72 1.56
CA LYS A 52 17.71 -5.70 1.14
C LYS A 52 19.12 -5.11 1.14
N GLN A 53 19.26 -3.88 0.64
CA GLN A 53 20.54 -3.17 0.58
C GLN A 53 21.14 -2.96 1.99
N TYR A 54 20.30 -2.73 3.00
CA TYR A 54 20.73 -2.60 4.40
C TYR A 54 20.90 -3.93 5.15
N GLY A 55 20.90 -5.07 4.44
CA GLY A 55 21.27 -6.36 5.01
C GLY A 55 20.15 -7.11 5.72
N LEU A 56 18.88 -6.76 5.47
CA LEU A 56 17.77 -7.61 5.89
C LEU A 56 17.76 -8.90 5.07
N THR A 57 17.84 -10.04 5.78
CA THR A 57 17.77 -11.37 5.15
C THR A 57 16.34 -11.75 4.78
N GLU A 58 15.36 -11.22 5.50
CA GLU A 58 13.93 -11.36 5.22
C GLU A 58 13.29 -9.97 5.21
N VAL A 59 12.52 -9.69 4.16
CA VAL A 59 11.84 -8.41 3.98
C VAL A 59 10.34 -8.65 4.14
N PRO A 60 9.66 -7.93 5.06
CA PRO A 60 8.22 -8.10 5.26
C PRO A 60 7.42 -7.63 4.05
N ALA A 61 6.23 -8.22 3.92
CA ALA A 61 5.20 -7.81 2.98
C ALA A 61 3.85 -7.79 3.70
N GLY A 62 2.92 -6.95 3.22
CA GLY A 62 1.59 -6.76 3.82
C GLY A 62 1.48 -5.56 4.77
N ASP A 63 2.56 -4.81 4.98
CA ASP A 63 2.63 -3.58 5.75
C ASP A 63 2.18 -2.33 4.96
N PHE A 64 2.23 -2.39 3.62
CA PHE A 64 1.74 -1.34 2.75
C PHE A 64 0.21 -1.24 2.78
N SER A 65 -0.30 -0.02 2.81
CA SER A 65 -1.71 0.31 2.62
C SER A 65 -1.84 1.61 1.84
N TYR A 66 -2.91 1.77 1.06
CA TYR A 66 -3.23 3.07 0.49
C TYR A 66 -3.73 4.08 1.54
N TYR A 67 -4.27 3.59 2.66
CA TYR A 67 -4.86 4.45 3.69
C TYR A 67 -4.56 3.95 5.10
N ASP A 68 -5.05 2.76 5.47
CA ASP A 68 -4.89 2.14 6.78
C ASP A 68 -4.94 0.60 6.69
N GLN A 69 -4.00 -0.07 7.36
CA GLN A 69 -3.87 -1.53 7.32
C GLN A 69 -4.98 -2.27 8.09
N VAL A 70 -5.62 -1.63 9.08
CA VAL A 70 -6.78 -2.23 9.77
C VAL A 70 -8.00 -2.18 8.87
N LEU A 71 -8.18 -1.08 8.12
CA LEU A 71 -9.19 -0.99 7.08
C LEU A 71 -8.98 -2.05 5.98
N ASP A 72 -7.75 -2.24 5.52
CA ASP A 72 -7.43 -3.29 4.54
C ASP A 72 -7.80 -4.69 5.08
N ALA A 73 -7.45 -4.97 6.34
CA ALA A 73 -7.81 -6.23 6.98
C ALA A 73 -9.33 -6.41 7.10
N ALA A 74 -10.05 -5.38 7.54
CA ALA A 74 -11.50 -5.40 7.64
C ALA A 74 -12.16 -5.67 6.28
N PHE A 75 -11.68 -5.01 5.22
CA PHE A 75 -12.16 -5.24 3.86
C PHE A 75 -11.86 -6.67 3.38
N ALA A 76 -10.65 -7.18 3.64
CA ALA A 76 -10.22 -8.52 3.22
C ALA A 76 -11.06 -9.65 3.83
N VAL A 77 -11.58 -9.47 5.05
CA VAL A 77 -12.47 -10.45 5.71
C VAL A 77 -13.97 -10.12 5.58
N GLY A 78 -14.33 -9.14 4.75
CA GLY A 78 -15.73 -8.78 4.48
C GLY A 78 -16.44 -8.02 5.61
N ILE A 79 -15.70 -7.41 6.54
CA ILE A 79 -16.25 -6.54 7.60
C ILE A 79 -16.53 -5.16 6.98
N ILE A 80 -17.53 -5.10 6.10
CA ILE A 80 -17.97 -3.88 5.42
C ILE A 80 -19.38 -3.53 5.94
N PRO A 81 -19.57 -2.39 6.62
CA PRO A 81 -20.89 -1.98 7.09
C PRO A 81 -21.92 -1.86 5.95
N GLU A 82 -23.16 -2.26 6.19
CA GLU A 82 -24.25 -2.31 5.19
C GLU A 82 -24.41 -1.01 4.40
N ARG A 83 -24.30 0.14 5.07
CA ARG A 83 -24.37 1.48 4.43
C ARG A 83 -23.34 1.72 3.32
N TYR A 84 -22.22 1.00 3.32
CA TYR A 84 -21.18 1.12 2.29
C TYR A 84 -21.29 0.04 1.21
N GLN A 85 -22.07 -1.02 1.43
CA GLN A 85 -22.27 -2.10 0.46
C GLN A 85 -23.15 -1.64 -0.72
N GLN A 86 -23.96 -0.60 -0.50
CA GLN A 86 -24.83 -0.01 -1.53
C GLN A 86 -24.14 1.06 -2.37
N LEU A 87 -22.86 1.38 -2.09
CA LEU A 87 -22.10 2.27 -2.94
C LEU A 87 -21.89 1.58 -4.28
N ASP A 88 -22.29 2.26 -5.36
CA ASP A 88 -22.10 1.74 -6.72
C ASP A 88 -20.61 1.62 -7.02
N THR A 89 -20.06 0.41 -6.90
CA THR A 89 -18.66 0.10 -7.19
C THR A 89 -18.39 0.03 -8.69
N ALA A 90 -19.33 0.42 -9.56
CA ALA A 90 -19.19 0.39 -11.01
C ALA A 90 -18.01 1.23 -11.56
N GLY A 91 -17.37 2.07 -10.73
CA GLY A 91 -16.13 2.78 -11.09
C GLY A 91 -14.82 2.06 -10.72
N THR A 92 -14.87 0.87 -10.10
CA THR A 92 -13.69 0.12 -9.64
C THR A 92 -13.85 -1.38 -9.97
N GLN A 93 -14.22 -1.67 -11.21
CA GLN A 93 -14.15 -3.03 -11.74
C GLN A 93 -12.77 -3.25 -12.38
N ALA A 94 -12.12 -4.32 -11.92
CA ALA A 94 -10.87 -4.87 -12.43
C ALA A 94 -10.91 -5.20 -13.93
#